data_AF-A0A380E2T7-F1
#
_entry.id   AF-A0A380E2T7-F1
#
_cell.length_a   1.000
_cell.length_b   1.000
_cell.length_c   1.000
_cell.angle_alpha   90.00
_cell.angle_beta   90.00
_cell.angle_gamma   90.00
#
_symmetry.space_group_name_H-M   'P 1'
#
loop_
_entity.id
_entity.type
_entity.pdbx_description
1 polymer ?
#
loop_
_entity_poly.entity_id
_entity_poly.type
_entity_poly.pdbx_seq_one_letter_code
_entity_poly.pdbx_strand_id
1 'polypeptide(L)'
;MHRHSATIVGGALTLADLIMSGKVLNGCHLGGGLHHAQPGRASGFCIYNDIAITAQYLAKEYNQRVLIIDYRCTSWRWYTMEFLCR
;
A
#
# COMPACT_ATOMS: atom_id res chain seq x y z
N MET A 1 -6.67 4.43 17.92
CA MET A 1 -5.80 3.68 16.98
C MET A 1 -6.33 3.69 15.54
N HIS A 2 -7.54 3.19 15.26
CA HIS A 2 -8.11 3.13 13.90
C HIS A 2 -7.98 4.41 13.05
N ARG A 3 -8.40 5.57 13.58
CA ARG A 3 -8.37 6.84 12.83
C ARG A 3 -6.98 7.22 12.35
N HIS A 4 -5.97 7.06 13.21
CA HIS A 4 -4.58 7.39 12.87
C HIS A 4 -4.03 6.43 11.82
N SER A 5 -4.30 5.12 11.97
CA SER A 5 -3.92 4.12 10.98
C SER A 5 -4.61 4.32 9.63
N ALA A 6 -5.87 4.75 9.63
CA ALA A 6 -6.60 5.06 8.41
C ALA A 6 -6.03 6.30 7.70
N THR A 7 -5.53 7.31 8.43
CA THR A 7 -4.86 8.47 7.84
C THR A 7 -3.61 8.08 7.06
N ILE A 8 -2.84 7.09 7.54
CA ILE A 8 -1.67 6.57 6.81
C ILE A 8 -2.09 5.98 5.45
N VAL A 9 -3.14 5.16 5.45
CA VAL A 9 -3.70 4.62 4.21
C VAL A 9 -4.19 5.74 3.29
N GLY A 10 -4.90 6.74 3.84
CA GLY A 10 -5.37 7.89 3.06
C GLY A 10 -4.24 8.69 2.43
N GLY A 11 -3.09 8.82 3.10
CA GLY A 11 -1.90 9.45 2.53
C GLY A 11 -1.32 8.69 1.34
N ALA A 12 -1.26 7.35 1.43
CA ALA A 12 -0.82 6.51 0.32
C ALA A 12 -1.78 6.60 -0.90
N LEU A 13 -3.09 6.56 -0.66
CA LEU A 13 -4.10 6.72 -1.71
C LEU A 13 -4.05 8.11 -2.35
N THR A 14 -3.91 9.17 -1.55
CA THR A 14 -3.77 10.54 -2.08
C THR A 14 -2.57 10.66 -3.01
N LEU A 15 -1.43 10.07 -2.65
CA LEU A 15 -0.26 10.07 -3.51
C LEU A 15 -0.51 9.29 -4.80
N ALA A 16 -1.19 8.14 -4.71
CA ALA A 16 -1.58 7.37 -5.88
C ALA A 16 -2.47 8.19 -6.83
N ASP A 17 -3.47 8.92 -6.32
CA ASP A 17 -4.34 9.78 -7.12
C ASP A 17 -3.57 10.92 -7.80
N LEU A 18 -2.62 11.53 -7.11
CA LEU A 18 -1.79 12.60 -7.67
C LEU A 18 -0.91 12.08 -8.82
N ILE A 19 -0.35 10.88 -8.70
CA ILE A 19 0.43 10.23 -9.76
C ILE A 19 -0.49 9.86 -10.92
N MET A 20 -1.62 9.20 -10.65
CA MET A 20 -2.53 8.71 -11.68
C MET A 20 -3.23 9.84 -12.45
N SER A 21 -3.47 10.98 -11.79
CA SER A 21 -4.00 12.19 -12.45
C SER A 21 -2.93 13.00 -13.21
N GLY A 22 -1.67 12.57 -13.19
CA GLY A 22 -0.57 13.25 -13.87
C GLY A 22 -0.12 14.56 -13.22
N LYS A 23 -0.61 14.87 -12.00
CA LYS A 23 -0.20 16.08 -11.26
C LYS A 23 1.24 16.00 -10.78
N VAL A 24 1.73 14.78 -10.52
CA VAL A 24 3.13 14.50 -10.19
C VAL A 24 3.60 13.28 -10.96
N LEU A 25 4.89 13.23 -11.30
CA LEU A 25 5.49 12.05 -11.96
C LEU A 25 5.74 10.90 -10.97
N ASN A 26 6.12 11.25 -9.74
CA ASN A 26 6.40 10.32 -8.64
C ASN A 26 6.27 11.06 -7.30
N GLY A 27 6.35 10.32 -6.20
CA GLY A 27 6.44 10.91 -4.86
C GLY A 27 6.65 9.87 -3.77
N CYS A 28 6.72 10.34 -2.53
CA CYS A 28 6.99 9.50 -1.36
C CYS A 28 6.00 9.82 -0.24
N HIS A 29 5.38 8.79 0.34
CA HIS A 29 4.57 8.91 1.55
C HIS A 29 5.38 8.42 2.77
N LEU A 30 6.04 9.33 3.47
CA LEU A 30 6.95 9.01 4.57
C LEU A 30 6.29 8.37 5.80
N GLY A 31 4.97 8.57 5.98
CA GLY A 31 4.21 7.95 7.06
C GLY A 31 3.75 6.52 6.77
N GLY A 32 3.97 6.04 5.54
CA GLY A 32 3.50 4.76 5.05
C GLY A 32 4.48 3.61 5.21
N GLY A 33 4.25 2.57 4.44
CA GLY A 33 5.05 1.35 4.47
C GLY A 33 4.67 0.49 5.68
N LEU A 34 3.39 0.26 5.92
CA LEU A 34 2.91 -0.73 6.89
C LEU A 34 2.58 -2.01 6.12
N HIS A 35 3.39 -3.07 6.27
CA HIS A 35 3.26 -4.29 5.45
C HIS A 35 3.02 -5.58 6.25
N HIS A 36 3.06 -5.52 7.58
CA HIS A 36 2.88 -6.72 8.42
C HIS A 36 1.40 -7.06 8.67
N ALA A 37 0.48 -6.13 8.43
CA ALA A 37 -0.95 -6.33 8.64
C ALA A 37 -1.52 -7.31 7.59
N GLN A 38 -2.39 -8.21 8.06
CA GLN A 38 -3.07 -9.23 7.26
C GLN A 38 -4.59 -9.09 7.42
N PRO A 39 -5.40 -9.67 6.51
CA PRO A 39 -6.85 -9.70 6.67
C PRO A 39 -7.24 -10.28 8.05
N GLY A 40 -8.04 -9.54 8.81
CA GLY A 40 -8.49 -9.93 10.15
C GLY A 40 -7.43 -9.90 11.26
N ARG A 41 -6.19 -9.45 10.99
CA ARG A 41 -5.10 -9.47 11.99
C ARG A 41 -4.12 -8.31 11.84
N ALA A 42 -4.01 -7.49 12.89
CA ALA A 42 -2.90 -6.55 13.07
C ALA A 42 -1.63 -7.29 13.53
N SER A 43 -0.45 -6.87 13.07
CA SER A 43 0.84 -7.49 13.42
C SER A 43 1.98 -6.51 13.21
N GLY A 44 3.08 -6.64 13.98
CA GLY A 44 4.30 -5.84 13.77
C GLY A 44 4.05 -4.34 13.71
N PHE A 45 3.26 -3.81 14.65
CA PHE A 45 2.81 -2.40 14.71
C PHE A 45 1.94 -1.92 13.53
N CYS A 46 1.63 -2.79 12.57
CA CYS A 46 0.78 -2.48 11.42
C CYS A 46 -0.68 -2.86 11.73
N ILE A 47 -1.58 -1.87 11.72
CA ILE A 47 -3.04 -2.09 11.85
C ILE A 47 -3.69 -2.29 10.48
N TYR A 48 -3.29 -1.49 9.49
CA TYR A 48 -3.70 -1.64 8.09
C TYR A 48 -2.46 -1.78 7.21
N ASN A 49 -2.62 -2.47 6.08
CA ASN A 49 -1.58 -2.67 5.10
C ASN A 49 -1.77 -1.65 3.96
N ASP A 50 -1.18 -0.46 4.10
CA ASP A 50 -1.34 0.64 3.14
C ASP A 50 -0.81 0.26 1.75
N ILE A 51 0.27 -0.52 1.68
CA ILE A 51 0.84 -1.02 0.41
C ILE A 51 -0.17 -1.93 -0.31
N ALA A 52 -0.74 -2.91 0.41
CA ALA A 52 -1.75 -3.81 -0.13
C ALA A 52 -3.00 -3.10 -0.61
N ILE A 53 -3.50 -2.17 0.20
CA ILE A 53 -4.70 -1.40 -0.09
C ILE A 53 -4.45 -0.52 -1.33
N THR A 54 -3.31 0.15 -1.41
CA THR A 54 -2.96 1.01 -2.56
C THR A 54 -2.81 0.20 -3.84
N ALA A 55 -2.19 -0.97 -3.79
CA ALA A 55 -2.07 -1.85 -4.95
C ALA A 55 -3.44 -2.34 -5.45
N GLN A 56 -4.32 -2.76 -4.53
CA GLN A 56 -5.69 -3.13 -4.88
C GLN A 56 -6.48 -1.95 -5.45
N TYR A 57 -6.31 -0.76 -4.89
CA TYR A 57 -6.95 0.47 -5.34
C TYR A 57 -6.53 0.84 -6.77
N LEU A 58 -5.23 0.84 -7.06
CA LEU A 58 -4.69 1.09 -8.40
C LEU A 58 -5.18 0.06 -9.43
N ALA A 59 -5.30 -1.21 -9.05
CA ALA A 59 -5.86 -2.24 -9.91
C ALA A 59 -7.36 -2.02 -10.21
N LYS A 60 -8.15 -1.59 -9.21
CA LYS A 60 -9.60 -1.44 -9.36
C LYS A 60 -10.02 -0.13 -10.02
N GLU A 61 -9.51 1.00 -9.54
CA GLU A 61 -9.95 2.33 -9.99
C GLU A 61 -9.22 2.80 -11.24
N TYR A 62 -7.99 2.33 -11.44
CA TYR A 62 -7.12 2.79 -12.52
C TYR A 62 -6.70 1.69 -13.51
N ASN A 63 -7.19 0.46 -13.32
CA ASN A 63 -6.86 -0.71 -14.14
C ASN A 63 -5.34 -0.92 -14.33
N GLN A 64 -4.55 -0.64 -13.28
CA GLN A 64 -3.09 -0.73 -13.33
C GLN A 64 -2.57 -2.08 -12.89
N ARG A 65 -1.46 -2.50 -13.50
CA ARG A 65 -0.62 -3.59 -12.99
C ARG A 65 0.44 -3.01 -12.06
N VAL A 66 0.49 -3.49 -10.83
CA VAL A 66 1.35 -2.93 -9.78
C VAL A 66 2.49 -3.89 -9.44
N LEU A 67 3.73 -3.39 -9.42
CA LEU A 67 4.90 -4.08 -8.87
C LEU A 67 5.23 -3.48 -7.50
N ILE A 68 5.31 -4.31 -6.48
CA ILE A 68 5.73 -3.91 -5.13
C ILE A 68 7.17 -4.38 -4.91
N ILE A 69 8.06 -3.46 -4.57
CA ILE A 69 9.44 -3.76 -4.16
C ILE A 69 9.55 -3.44 -2.67
N ASP A 70 9.85 -4.45 -1.87
CA ASP A 70 10.03 -4.33 -0.43
C ASP A 70 11.47 -4.68 -0.04
N TYR A 71 12.19 -3.69 0.47
CA TYR A 71 13.61 -3.80 0.80
C TYR A 71 13.88 -3.81 2.32
N ARG A 72 12.83 -3.88 3.17
CA ARG A 72 13.01 -3.84 4.62
C ARG A 72 13.52 -5.16 5.18
N CYS A 73 14.52 -5.06 6.05
CA CYS A 73 15.29 -6.18 6.59
C CYS A 73 14.54 -7.05 7.62
N THR A 74 13.31 -6.70 8.01
CA THR A 74 12.61 -7.33 9.14
C THR A 74 11.76 -8.57 8.83
N SER A 75 11.66 -9.03 7.58
CA SER A 75 11.23 -10.41 7.30
C SER A 75 11.44 -10.80 5.83
N TRP A 76 12.17 -11.89 5.59
CA TRP A 76 12.18 -12.64 4.32
C TRP A 76 10.84 -13.36 4.11
N ARG A 77 9.77 -12.59 3.89
CA ARG A 77 8.52 -13.12 3.34
C ARG A 77 8.19 -12.30 2.11
N TRP A 78 8.51 -12.87 0.96
CA TRP A 78 7.87 -12.51 -0.29
C TRP A 78 6.36 -12.70 -0.08
N TYR A 79 5.62 -11.61 0.10
CA TYR A 79 4.22 -11.66 -0.25
C TYR A 79 4.17 -11.58 -1.76
N THR A 80 4.20 -12.73 -2.43
CA THR A 80 3.45 -12.87 -3.66
C THR A 80 1.99 -12.63 -3.27
N MET A 81 1.56 -11.37 -3.32
CA MET A 81 0.15 -11.13 -3.53
C MET A 81 -0.15 -11.64 -4.93
N GLU A 82 -0.65 -12.87 -4.98
CA GLU A 82 -1.44 -13.41 -6.09
C GLU A 82 -2.73 -12.58 -6.22
N PHE A 83 -2.57 -11.30 -6.53
CA PHE A 83 -3.49 -10.49 -7.29
C PHE A 83 -2.74 -9.99 -8.52
N LEU A 84 -1.97 -10.88 -9.16
CA LEU A 84 -1.70 -10.70 -10.57
C LEU A 84 -3.03 -10.94 -11.28
N CYS A 85 -3.61 -9.83 -11.74
CA CYS A 85 -4.52 -9.74 -12.89
C CYS A 85 -4.74 -11.10 -13.56
N ARG A 86 -5.95 -11.66 -13.43
CA ARG A 86 -6.45 -12.56 -14.49
C ARG A 86 -6.53 -11.77 -15.79
#